data_AF-A0A7T7HA20-F1
#
_entry.id   AF-A0A7T7HA20-F1
#
_cell.length_a   1.000
_cell.length_b   1.000
_cell.length_c   1.000
_cell.angle_alpha   90.00
_cell.angle_beta   90.00
_cell.angle_gamma   90.00
#
_symmetry.space_group_name_H-M   'P 1'
#
loop_
_entity.id
_entity.type
_entity.pdbx_description
1 polymer ?
#
loop_
_entity_poly.entity_id
_entity_poly.type
_entity_poly.pdbx_seq_one_letter_code
_entity_poly.pdbx_strand_id
1 'polypeptide(L)'
;MMIKTAQILSFLVLLGMFSSTNAQIKSNLTSGGNAETKEERMNDYHKAKVDILVKNLELNENQEKAFREVYKDYEESQMYVMREFRNKYNKPELSEEETKEKIYTGFDVSQKLLNNKRIYTDKLLKVLTPKQLDKMFEMEKRLGRKIMDKKHQEEEKK
;
A
#
# COMPACT_ATOMS: atom_id res chain seq x y z
N MET A 1 46.24 39.77 -29.19
CA MET A 1 45.85 39.61 -27.78
C MET A 1 44.91 38.40 -27.68
N MET A 2 45.11 37.57 -26.66
CA MET A 2 44.66 36.19 -26.50
C MET A 2 43.13 35.97 -26.28
N ILE A 3 42.61 34.84 -26.83
CA ILE A 3 41.75 33.79 -26.16
C ILE A 3 40.31 34.22 -25.73
N LYS A 4 39.19 33.50 -25.93
CA LYS A 4 38.84 32.14 -26.42
C LYS A 4 37.35 32.10 -26.85
N THR A 5 37.08 31.10 -27.69
CA THR A 5 35.85 30.55 -28.27
C THR A 5 34.70 30.17 -27.33
N ALA A 6 33.46 30.25 -27.83
CA ALA A 6 32.52 29.11 -27.80
C ALA A 6 31.52 29.20 -28.99
N GLN A 7 31.68 28.23 -29.88
CA GLN A 7 30.91 27.88 -31.09
C GLN A 7 29.54 27.28 -30.68
N ILE A 8 28.38 27.70 -31.23
CA ILE A 8 27.78 27.45 -32.55
C ILE A 8 26.83 26.21 -32.58
N LEU A 9 25.60 26.51 -33.05
CA LEU A 9 24.60 25.73 -33.81
C LEU A 9 23.94 24.46 -33.24
N SER A 10 22.63 24.61 -32.94
CA SER A 10 21.48 24.11 -33.71
C SER A 10 21.66 22.86 -34.62
N PHE A 11 20.87 21.80 -34.41
CA PHE A 11 19.87 21.23 -35.36
C PHE A 11 19.43 19.79 -34.98
N LEU A 12 18.16 19.50 -35.31
CA LEU A 12 17.55 18.22 -35.74
C LEU A 12 17.19 17.08 -34.76
N VAL A 13 15.90 16.74 -34.89
CA VAL A 13 15.18 15.51 -34.51
C VAL A 13 15.82 14.26 -35.12
N LEU A 14 15.93 13.17 -34.36
CA LEU A 14 15.79 11.81 -34.89
C LEU A 14 15.37 10.79 -33.81
N LEU A 15 14.27 10.08 -34.10
CA LEU A 15 13.91 8.78 -33.53
C LEU A 15 14.88 7.72 -34.06
N GLY A 16 15.39 6.83 -33.20
CA GLY A 16 16.07 5.61 -33.65
C GLY A 16 17.12 5.04 -32.68
N MET A 17 16.68 4.06 -31.88
CA MET A 17 17.44 2.88 -31.40
C MET A 17 18.94 3.02 -31.12
N PHE A 18 19.34 2.98 -29.85
CA PHE A 18 20.42 2.09 -29.42
C PHE A 18 20.15 1.54 -28.02
N SER A 19 20.19 0.22 -27.98
CA SER A 19 20.08 -0.68 -26.85
C SER A 19 21.24 -0.52 -25.86
N SER A 20 21.02 -1.06 -24.66
CA SER A 20 21.96 -1.40 -23.59
C SER A 20 22.16 -0.38 -22.45
N THR A 21 21.72 -0.88 -21.28
CA THR A 21 22.08 -0.52 -19.90
C THR A 21 21.78 0.91 -19.44
N ASN A 22 20.64 1.08 -18.78
CA ASN A 22 20.64 1.25 -17.32
C ASN A 22 19.29 0.85 -16.73
N ALA A 23 19.24 -0.42 -16.37
CA ALA A 23 18.36 -0.94 -15.33
C ALA A 23 18.70 -0.26 -14.00
N GLN A 24 18.13 0.91 -13.73
CA GLN A 24 18.20 1.57 -12.41
C GLN A 24 16.85 2.18 -11.98
N ILE A 25 15.75 1.56 -12.41
CA ILE A 25 14.42 1.71 -11.76
C ILE A 25 13.85 0.33 -11.34
N LYS A 26 14.58 -0.77 -11.57
CA LYS A 26 14.26 -2.12 -11.07
C LYS A 26 15.28 -2.58 -10.01
N SER A 27 15.32 -1.91 -8.86
CA SER A 27 16.10 -2.38 -7.71
C SER A 27 15.49 -1.90 -6.39
N ASN A 28 14.41 -2.58 -6.00
CA ASN A 28 13.93 -2.78 -4.62
C ASN A 28 12.67 -3.68 -4.55
N LEU A 29 12.20 -4.24 -5.68
CA LEU A 29 11.16 -5.28 -5.71
C LEU A 29 11.63 -6.62 -6.28
N THR A 30 12.91 -6.76 -6.62
CA THR A 30 13.48 -8.01 -7.12
C THR A 30 14.94 -8.09 -6.72
N SER A 31 15.25 -8.87 -5.67
CA SER A 31 16.63 -9.28 -5.37
C SER A 31 16.67 -10.71 -4.86
N GLY A 32 17.09 -11.63 -5.73
CA GLY A 32 17.99 -12.74 -5.37
C GLY A 32 17.43 -14.01 -4.70
N GLY A 33 17.40 -15.11 -5.47
CA GLY A 33 18.04 -16.36 -5.04
C GLY A 33 17.25 -17.38 -4.22
N ASN A 34 16.11 -17.02 -3.64
CA ASN A 34 15.11 -17.97 -3.13
C ASN A 34 13.74 -17.50 -3.60
N ALA A 35 12.87 -18.42 -4.02
CA ALA A 35 11.48 -18.06 -4.31
C ALA A 35 10.82 -17.62 -3.00
N GLU A 36 10.82 -16.31 -2.73
CA GLU A 36 10.13 -15.73 -1.57
C GLU A 36 8.72 -16.30 -1.49
N THR A 37 8.36 -16.78 -0.32
CA THR A 37 7.02 -17.30 -0.05
C THR A 37 6.00 -16.16 -0.14
N LYS A 38 4.72 -16.51 -0.33
CA LYS A 38 3.62 -15.53 -0.29
C LYS A 38 3.57 -14.78 1.04
N GLU A 39 3.98 -15.44 2.12
CA GLU A 39 4.00 -14.90 3.47
C GLU A 39 5.11 -13.85 3.63
N GLU A 40 6.33 -14.16 3.21
CA GLU A 40 7.47 -13.22 3.24
C GLU A 40 7.14 -11.92 2.49
N ARG A 41 6.59 -12.03 1.26
CA ARG A 41 6.17 -10.85 0.50
C ARG A 41 5.09 -10.01 1.20
N MET A 42 4.18 -10.67 1.92
CA MET A 42 3.13 -9.96 2.66
C MET A 42 3.75 -9.21 3.85
N ASN A 43 4.65 -9.86 4.59
CA ASN A 43 5.35 -9.27 5.71
C ASN A 43 6.20 -8.06 5.29
N ASP A 44 6.94 -8.17 4.19
CA ASP A 44 7.74 -7.06 3.64
C ASP A 44 6.85 -5.89 3.22
N TYR A 45 5.71 -6.18 2.61
CA TYR A 45 4.72 -5.16 2.26
C TYR A 45 4.18 -4.43 3.51
N HIS A 46 3.80 -5.16 4.55
CA HIS A 46 3.34 -4.56 5.81
C HIS A 46 4.43 -3.69 6.44
N LYS A 47 5.66 -4.20 6.50
CA LYS A 47 6.81 -3.44 7.02
C LYS A 47 7.03 -2.14 6.25
N ALA A 48 7.11 -2.21 4.92
CA ALA A 48 7.29 -1.03 4.08
C ALA A 48 6.14 -0.01 4.24
N LYS A 49 4.90 -0.48 4.37
CA LYS A 49 3.73 0.38 4.62
C LYS A 49 3.89 1.14 5.95
N VAL A 50 4.24 0.44 7.02
CA VAL A 50 4.41 1.04 8.35
C VAL A 50 5.59 2.02 8.35
N ASP A 51 6.71 1.68 7.71
CA ASP A 51 7.88 2.57 7.60
C ASP A 51 7.55 3.88 6.87
N ILE A 52 6.73 3.80 5.81
CA ILE A 52 6.22 4.98 5.11
C ILE A 52 5.35 5.83 6.05
N LEU A 53 4.45 5.22 6.84
CA LEU A 53 3.62 5.94 7.80
C LEU A 53 4.46 6.64 8.85
N VAL A 54 5.37 5.91 9.53
CA VAL A 54 6.28 6.46 10.54
C VAL A 54 7.02 7.68 10.02
N LYS A 55 7.63 7.57 8.82
CA LYS A 55 8.37 8.68 8.19
C LYS A 55 7.48 9.89 7.91
N ASN A 56 6.28 9.68 7.38
CA ASN A 56 5.40 10.80 7.01
C ASN A 56 4.66 11.41 8.21
N LEU A 57 4.48 10.66 9.29
CA LEU A 57 3.88 11.14 10.53
C LEU A 57 4.91 11.86 11.42
N GLU A 58 6.20 11.81 11.06
CA GLU A 58 7.30 12.45 11.78
C GLU A 58 7.34 12.01 13.25
N LEU A 59 7.19 10.69 13.47
CA LEU A 59 7.19 10.12 14.82
C LEU A 59 8.60 10.14 15.40
N ASN A 60 8.72 10.53 16.67
CA ASN A 60 9.96 10.29 17.42
C ASN A 60 10.08 8.81 17.83
N GLU A 61 11.25 8.39 18.29
CA GLU A 61 11.54 6.99 18.63
C GLU A 61 10.54 6.35 19.61
N ASN A 62 10.11 7.11 20.63
CA ASN A 62 9.15 6.63 21.63
C ASN A 62 7.75 6.45 21.01
N GLN A 63 7.30 7.41 20.19
CA GLN A 63 6.03 7.33 19.48
C GLN A 63 6.04 6.20 18.44
N GLU A 64 7.15 6.04 17.70
CA GLU A 64 7.29 5.02 16.68
C GLU A 64 7.09 3.62 17.26
N LYS A 65 7.79 3.29 18.35
CA LYS A 65 7.68 1.96 18.97
C LYS A 65 6.24 1.65 19.36
N ALA A 66 5.58 2.56 20.08
CA ALA A 66 4.20 2.40 20.51
C ALA A 66 3.21 2.40 19.32
N PHE A 67 3.47 3.20 18.30
CA PHE A 67 2.65 3.29 17.09
C PHE A 67 2.67 1.97 16.33
N ARG A 68 3.85 1.38 16.11
CA ARG A 68 4.01 0.11 15.39
C ARG A 68 3.21 -1.02 16.04
N GLU A 69 3.19 -1.07 17.37
CA GLU A 69 2.42 -2.06 18.13
C GLU A 69 0.91 -1.86 17.93
N VAL A 70 0.39 -0.66 18.21
CA VAL A 70 -1.05 -0.37 18.08
C VAL A 70 -1.53 -0.53 16.64
N TYR A 71 -0.70 -0.13 15.67
CA TYR A 71 -1.03 -0.20 14.26
C TYR A 71 -1.01 -1.64 13.72
N LYS A 72 -0.08 -2.49 14.18
CA LYS A 72 -0.08 -3.93 13.87
C LYS A 72 -1.40 -4.58 14.33
N ASP A 73 -1.79 -4.33 15.57
CA ASP A 73 -3.05 -4.86 16.13
C ASP A 73 -4.27 -4.37 15.31
N TYR A 74 -4.26 -3.12 14.88
CA TYR A 74 -5.29 -2.56 14.03
C TYR A 74 -5.37 -3.31 12.69
N GLU A 75 -4.26 -3.48 11.96
CA GLU A 75 -4.25 -4.21 10.70
C GLU A 75 -4.67 -5.68 10.86
N GLU A 76 -4.17 -6.37 11.89
CA GLU A 76 -4.52 -7.76 12.17
C GLU A 76 -6.01 -7.93 12.45
N SER A 77 -6.60 -7.01 13.23
CA SER A 77 -8.03 -7.04 13.52
C SER A 77 -8.91 -6.78 12.28
N GLN A 78 -8.48 -5.90 11.37
CA GLN A 78 -9.16 -5.70 10.09
C GLN A 78 -9.02 -6.92 9.18
N MET A 79 -7.82 -7.49 9.10
CA MET A 79 -7.56 -8.70 8.33
C MET A 79 -8.39 -9.88 8.82
N TYR A 80 -8.56 -10.04 10.13
CA TYR A 80 -9.42 -11.08 10.70
C TYR A 80 -10.87 -10.92 10.21
N VAL A 81 -11.46 -9.72 10.34
CA VAL A 81 -12.82 -9.45 9.85
C VAL A 81 -12.98 -9.74 8.35
N MET A 82 -12.00 -9.32 7.54
CA MET A 82 -11.99 -9.57 6.09
C MET A 82 -11.81 -11.05 5.74
N ARG A 83 -10.99 -11.78 6.51
CA ARG A 83 -10.70 -13.21 6.30
C ARG A 83 -11.94 -14.05 6.56
N GLU A 84 -12.65 -13.81 7.66
CA GLU A 84 -13.89 -14.51 7.98
C GLU A 84 -14.95 -14.33 6.87
N PHE A 85 -15.11 -13.09 6.39
CA PHE A 85 -16.01 -12.81 5.26
C PHE A 85 -15.60 -13.54 3.99
N ARG A 86 -14.31 -13.48 3.63
CA ARG A 86 -13.80 -14.14 2.43
C ARG A 86 -14.01 -15.65 2.51
N ASN A 87 -13.61 -16.27 3.61
CA ASN A 87 -13.70 -17.71 3.82
C ASN A 87 -15.14 -18.21 3.68
N LYS A 88 -16.11 -17.48 4.23
CA LYS A 88 -17.54 -17.82 4.14
C LYS A 88 -18.06 -17.91 2.70
N TYR A 89 -17.57 -17.05 1.80
CA TYR A 89 -18.05 -16.94 0.42
C TYR A 89 -16.99 -17.36 -0.62
N ASN A 90 -15.95 -18.09 -0.21
CA ASN A 90 -14.86 -18.52 -1.09
C ASN A 90 -15.21 -19.82 -1.80
N LYS A 91 -16.10 -19.75 -2.79
CA LYS A 91 -16.44 -20.88 -3.66
C LYS A 91 -16.68 -20.42 -5.11
N PRO A 92 -16.58 -21.32 -6.11
CA PRO A 92 -16.62 -20.96 -7.52
C PRO A 92 -17.92 -20.26 -7.95
N GLU A 93 -19.05 -20.69 -7.39
CA GLU A 93 -20.38 -20.15 -7.72
C GLU A 93 -21.24 -20.08 -6.45
N LEU A 94 -22.06 -19.04 -6.36
CA LEU A 94 -23.02 -18.79 -5.27
C LEU A 94 -24.42 -18.85 -5.86
N SER A 95 -25.40 -19.40 -5.13
CA SER A 95 -26.81 -19.26 -5.53
C SER A 95 -27.26 -17.80 -5.46
N GLU A 96 -28.42 -17.49 -6.02
CA GLU A 96 -29.06 -16.17 -5.89
C GLU A 96 -29.27 -15.79 -4.41
N GLU A 97 -29.72 -16.75 -3.59
CA GLU A 97 -29.92 -16.56 -2.16
C GLU A 97 -28.60 -16.31 -1.42
N GLU A 98 -27.55 -17.08 -1.70
CA GLU A 98 -26.23 -16.90 -1.09
C GLU A 98 -25.57 -15.60 -1.55
N THR A 99 -25.83 -15.18 -2.79
CA THR A 99 -25.39 -13.89 -3.32
C THR A 99 -26.09 -12.76 -2.57
N LYS A 100 -27.40 -12.85 -2.38
CA LYS A 100 -28.16 -11.91 -1.56
C LYS A 100 -27.63 -11.87 -0.13
N GLU A 101 -27.38 -13.02 0.49
CA GLU A 101 -26.82 -13.10 1.84
C GLU A 101 -25.43 -12.45 1.93
N LYS A 102 -24.57 -12.69 0.92
CA LYS A 102 -23.24 -12.08 0.81
C LYS A 102 -23.30 -10.56 0.75
N ILE A 103 -24.26 -10.00 0.00
CA ILE A 103 -24.47 -8.55 -0.08
C ILE A 103 -24.79 -7.98 1.31
N TYR A 104 -25.79 -8.55 2.00
CA TYR A 104 -26.16 -8.05 3.33
C TYR A 104 -25.06 -8.25 4.38
N THR A 105 -24.38 -9.40 4.34
CA THR A 105 -23.22 -9.64 5.22
C THR A 105 -22.09 -8.64 4.94
N GLY A 106 -21.94 -8.17 3.70
CA GLY A 106 -21.02 -7.09 3.35
C GLY A 106 -21.29 -5.78 4.10
N PHE A 107 -22.56 -5.45 4.36
CA PHE A 107 -22.92 -4.30 5.19
C PHE A 107 -22.50 -4.51 6.66
N ASP A 108 -22.74 -5.70 7.21
CA ASP A 108 -22.33 -6.03 8.58
C ASP A 108 -20.80 -5.98 8.75
N VAL A 109 -20.08 -6.48 7.75
CA VAL A 109 -18.61 -6.41 7.69
C VAL A 109 -18.14 -4.96 7.65
N SER A 110 -18.80 -4.11 6.85
CA SER A 110 -18.49 -2.68 6.78
C SER A 110 -18.72 -2.00 8.13
N GLN A 111 -19.81 -2.34 8.83
CA GLN A 111 -20.09 -1.83 10.17
C GLN A 111 -19.06 -2.29 11.20
N LYS A 112 -18.62 -3.56 11.13
CA LYS A 112 -17.55 -4.11 11.98
C LYS A 112 -16.22 -3.38 11.76
N LEU A 113 -15.84 -3.14 10.51
CA LEU A 113 -14.64 -2.36 10.19
C LEU A 113 -14.73 -0.91 10.69
N LEU A 114 -15.89 -0.27 10.56
CA LEU A 114 -16.09 1.09 11.07
C LEU A 114 -15.95 1.14 12.60
N ASN A 115 -16.57 0.18 13.31
CA ASN A 115 -16.46 0.08 14.76
C ASN A 115 -15.02 -0.23 15.20
N ASN A 116 -14.34 -1.13 14.49
CA ASN A 116 -12.92 -1.41 14.69
C ASN A 116 -12.07 -0.14 14.55
N LYS A 117 -12.28 0.63 13.48
CA LYS A 117 -11.59 1.92 13.26
C LYS A 117 -11.84 2.91 14.41
N ARG A 118 -13.05 2.97 14.96
CA ARG A 118 -13.36 3.80 16.15
C ARG A 118 -12.56 3.34 17.37
N ILE A 119 -12.56 2.04 17.67
CA ILE A 119 -11.79 1.48 18.81
C ILE A 119 -10.29 1.81 18.69
N TYR A 120 -9.72 1.63 17.50
CA TYR A 120 -8.29 1.92 17.30
C TYR A 120 -7.98 3.41 17.17
N THR A 121 -8.96 4.26 16.85
CA THR A 121 -8.81 5.72 16.96
C THR A 121 -8.46 6.11 18.39
N ASP A 122 -9.20 5.61 19.38
CA ASP A 122 -8.93 5.92 20.79
C ASP A 122 -7.57 5.40 21.27
N LYS A 123 -7.15 4.23 20.77
CA LYS A 123 -5.82 3.67 21.07
C LYS A 123 -4.70 4.48 20.42
N LEU A 124 -4.86 4.85 19.14
CA LEU A 124 -3.87 5.60 18.38
C LEU A 124 -3.73 7.02 18.92
N LEU A 125 -4.80 7.67 19.39
CA LEU A 125 -4.75 9.01 20.01
C LEU A 125 -3.97 9.05 21.33
N LYS A 126 -3.65 7.91 21.94
CA LYS A 126 -2.73 7.84 23.09
C LYS A 126 -1.26 7.96 22.69
N VAL A 127 -0.96 7.77 21.39
CA VAL A 127 0.41 7.73 20.85
C VAL A 127 0.64 8.85 19.82
N LEU A 128 -0.39 9.17 19.05
CA LEU A 128 -0.39 10.17 17.99
C LEU A 128 -1.20 11.40 18.42
N THR A 129 -0.79 12.56 17.91
CA THR A 129 -1.66 13.74 17.94
C THR A 129 -2.86 13.55 17.00
N PRO A 130 -3.98 14.26 17.20
CA PRO A 130 -5.12 14.21 16.28
C PRO A 130 -4.74 14.53 14.83
N LYS A 131 -3.81 15.46 14.59
CA LYS A 131 -3.32 15.80 13.24
C LYS A 131 -2.54 14.66 12.60
N GLN A 132 -1.70 13.96 13.38
CA GLN A 132 -0.98 12.77 12.89
C GLN A 132 -1.96 11.64 12.58
N LEU A 133 -2.97 11.41 13.42
CA LEU A 133 -3.96 10.38 13.16
C LEU A 133 -4.80 10.66 11.90
N ASP A 134 -5.23 11.91 11.70
CA ASP A 134 -5.96 12.30 10.51
C ASP A 134 -5.10 12.08 9.24
N LYS A 135 -3.84 12.54 9.26
CA LYS A 135 -2.86 12.30 8.19
C LYS A 135 -2.66 10.81 7.91
N MET A 136 -2.59 9.97 8.95
CA MET A 136 -2.50 8.52 8.82
C MET A 136 -3.69 7.97 8.04
N PHE A 137 -4.92 8.35 8.40
CA PHE A 137 -6.13 7.89 7.70
C PHE A 137 -6.20 8.37 6.25
N GLU A 138 -5.73 9.58 5.94
CA GLU A 138 -5.62 10.04 4.55
C GLU A 138 -4.62 9.20 3.74
N MET A 139 -3.47 8.89 4.35
CA MET A 139 -2.44 8.05 3.72
C MET A 139 -2.96 6.63 3.45
N GLU A 140 -3.65 6.00 4.41
CA GLU A 140 -4.25 4.68 4.21
C GLU A 140 -5.23 4.66 3.04
N LYS A 141 -6.12 5.67 2.95
CA LYS A 141 -7.05 5.82 1.82
C LYS A 141 -6.31 5.91 0.49
N ARG A 142 -5.19 6.65 0.43
CA ARG A 142 -4.36 6.80 -0.79
C ARG A 142 -3.63 5.51 -1.16
N LEU A 143 -3.09 4.79 -0.17
CA LEU A 143 -2.41 3.52 -0.37
C LEU A 143 -3.36 2.46 -0.92
N GLY A 144 -4.58 2.38 -0.37
CA GLY A 144 -5.62 1.48 -0.87
C GLY A 144 -5.98 1.74 -2.33
N ARG A 145 -6.15 3.01 -2.74
CA ARG A 145 -6.46 3.38 -4.14
C ARG A 145 -5.38 2.97 -5.13
N LYS A 146 -4.10 3.26 -4.82
CA LYS A 146 -2.98 2.92 -5.70
C LYS A 146 -2.82 1.41 -5.96
N ILE A 147 -3.28 0.56 -5.04
CA ILE A 147 -3.27 -0.89 -5.21
C ILE A 147 -4.38 -1.34 -6.17
N MET A 148 -5.56 -0.72 -6.08
CA MET A 148 -6.66 -1.00 -7.01
C MET A 148 -6.29 -0.54 -8.43
N ASP A 149 -5.73 0.67 -8.57
CA ASP A 149 -5.33 1.22 -9.88
C ASP A 149 -4.27 0.35 -10.59
N LYS A 150 -3.29 -0.18 -9.84
CA LYS A 150 -2.28 -1.09 -10.41
C LYS A 150 -2.85 -2.44 -10.83
N LYS A 151 -3.78 -3.01 -10.07
CA LYS A 151 -4.44 -4.27 -10.44
C LYS A 151 -5.24 -4.12 -11.74
N HIS A 152 -5.98 -3.02 -11.89
CA HIS A 152 -6.72 -2.74 -13.12
C HIS A 152 -5.80 -2.61 -14.35
N GLN A 153 -4.63 -1.95 -14.21
CA GLN A 153 -3.67 -1.83 -15.32
C GLN A 153 -2.95 -3.13 -15.70
N GLU A 154 -2.86 -4.11 -14.78
CA GLU A 154 -2.29 -5.44 -15.05
C GLU A 154 -3.32 -6.39 -15.68
N GLU A 155 -4.60 -6.20 -15.36
CA GLU A 155 -5.73 -6.94 -15.95
C GLU A 155 -6.00 -6.50 -17.40
N GLU A 156 -5.89 -5.21 -17.73
CA GLU A 156 -6.03 -4.68 -19.10
C GLU A 156 -4.90 -5.10 -20.06
N LYS A 157 -3.80 -5.65 -19.55
CA LYS A 157 -2.64 -6.09 -20.33
C LYS A 157 -2.61 -7.61 -20.60
N LYS A 158 -3.64 -8.33 -20.19
CA LYS A 158 -3.84 -9.76 -20.49
C LYS A 158 -4.95 -9.95 -21.50
#